data_AF-A0A2A6RKW8-F1
#
_entry.id   AF-A0A2A6RKW8-F1
#
_cell.length_a   1.000
_cell.length_b   1.000
_cell.length_c   1.000
_cell.angle_alpha   90.00
_cell.angle_beta   90.00
_cell.angle_gamma   90.00
#
_symmetry.space_group_name_H-M   'P 1'
#
loop_
_entity.id
_entity.type
_entity.pdbx_description
1 polymer ?
#
loop_
_entity_poly.entity_id
_entity_poly.type
_entity_poly.pdbx_seq_one_letter_code
_entity_poly.pdbx_strand_id
1 'polypeptide(L)'
;MKHEVSSDEALAAAETATKRLLNRFAEPQAIAAPPDLAARVLAALPERTPTPQARPWPRFSFAMGLVAALLLLMLSGMGLYAGTHFVVGESDMLAEVAPTSRLSTSLAVVWGNLPLQQTLTPNQPAIIGVASLATLAFSSAIALVWPCRTRGVALTLHQAPHQTLRLGLLVSLPMGLAMLLLSLSPLWLVLLLLPLAFLLHLPYLMGLAALGDALSIKVGWASMPPSSAIVGSGIILFGLLMLGLVVPLISVLLFYLLAGYGLGALLLSRGGVEGS
;
A
#
# COMPACT_ATOMS: atom_id res chain seq x y z
N MET A 1 -2.08 -24.29 63.54
CA MET A 1 -2.97 -25.12 62.72
C MET A 1 -3.64 -24.21 61.70
N LYS A 2 -3.23 -24.30 60.43
CA LYS A 2 -3.92 -23.63 59.32
C LYS A 2 -5.08 -24.54 58.92
N HIS A 3 -6.31 -24.09 59.13
CA HIS A 3 -7.47 -24.76 58.53
C HIS A 3 -7.39 -24.52 57.03
N GLU A 4 -6.96 -25.55 56.28
CA GLU A 4 -7.21 -25.62 54.85
C GLU A 4 -8.72 -25.72 54.67
N VAL A 5 -9.35 -24.59 54.35
CA VAL A 5 -10.72 -24.56 53.86
C VAL A 5 -10.74 -25.43 52.61
N SER A 6 -11.53 -26.50 52.63
CA SER A 6 -11.68 -27.42 51.51
C SER A 6 -12.05 -26.63 50.26
N SER A 7 -11.35 -26.87 49.15
CA SER A 7 -11.57 -26.20 47.86
C SER A 7 -13.05 -26.24 47.43
N ASP A 8 -13.80 -27.25 47.87
CA ASP A 8 -15.20 -27.44 47.55
C ASP A 8 -16.12 -26.43 48.27
N GLU A 9 -15.79 -26.04 49.50
CA GLU A 9 -16.55 -25.03 50.26
C GLU A 9 -16.35 -23.63 49.65
N ALA A 10 -15.13 -23.33 49.21
CA ALA A 10 -14.83 -22.08 48.52
C ALA A 10 -15.59 -21.99 47.17
N LEU A 11 -15.68 -23.11 46.43
CA LEU A 11 -16.42 -23.18 45.17
C LEU A 11 -17.93 -22.99 45.38
N ALA A 12 -18.50 -23.66 46.39
CA ALA A 12 -19.91 -23.54 46.73
C ALA A 12 -20.29 -22.11 47.17
N ALA A 13 -19.41 -21.45 47.93
CA ALA A 13 -19.59 -20.06 48.33
C ALA A 13 -19.55 -19.10 47.13
N ALA A 14 -18.63 -19.32 46.19
CA ALA A 14 -18.51 -18.52 44.97
C ALA A 14 -19.73 -18.69 44.04
N GLU A 15 -20.22 -19.92 43.87
CA GLU A 15 -21.42 -20.19 43.07
C GLU A 15 -22.65 -19.51 43.68
N THR A 16 -22.79 -19.57 45.00
CA THR A 16 -23.90 -18.93 45.73
C THR A 16 -23.84 -17.40 45.59
N ALA A 17 -22.65 -16.81 45.70
CA ALA A 17 -22.46 -15.38 45.48
C ALA A 17 -22.81 -14.97 44.03
N THR A 18 -22.43 -15.80 43.06
CA THR A 18 -22.70 -15.56 41.63
C THR A 18 -24.20 -15.66 41.32
N LYS A 19 -24.90 -16.68 41.85
CA LYS A 19 -26.37 -16.79 41.73
C LYS A 19 -27.09 -15.61 42.37
N ARG A 20 -26.58 -15.09 43.48
CA ARG A 20 -27.14 -13.91 44.17
C ARG A 20 -26.96 -12.63 43.36
N LEU A 21 -25.80 -12.46 42.71
CA LEU A 21 -25.56 -11.35 41.78
C LEU A 21 -26.43 -11.48 40.54
N LEU A 22 -26.49 -12.67 39.92
CA LEU A 22 -27.35 -12.93 38.77
C LEU A 22 -28.80 -12.64 39.12
N ASN A 23 -29.37 -13.16 40.21
CA ASN A 23 -30.75 -12.87 40.57
C ASN A 23 -31.05 -11.38 40.84
N ARG A 24 -30.04 -10.58 41.21
CA ARG A 24 -30.18 -9.12 41.35
C ARG A 24 -30.28 -8.41 40.00
N PHE A 25 -29.77 -9.01 38.92
CA PHE A 25 -29.68 -8.43 37.57
C PHE A 25 -30.41 -9.24 36.49
N ALA A 26 -30.96 -10.41 36.81
CA ALA A 26 -31.46 -11.42 35.87
C ALA A 26 -32.85 -11.11 35.30
N GLU A 27 -33.55 -10.16 35.89
CA GLU A 27 -34.67 -9.53 35.21
C GLU A 27 -34.21 -8.13 34.79
N PRO A 28 -33.60 -7.99 33.60
CA PRO A 28 -33.62 -6.70 32.94
C PRO A 28 -35.09 -6.37 32.82
N GLN A 29 -35.59 -5.54 33.74
CA GLN A 29 -36.91 -4.97 33.61
C GLN A 29 -36.97 -4.45 32.19
N ALA A 30 -37.91 -4.98 31.40
CA ALA A 30 -38.15 -4.49 30.07
C ALA A 30 -38.70 -3.07 30.23
N ILE A 31 -37.79 -2.13 30.48
CA ILE A 31 -38.07 -0.70 30.49
C ILE A 31 -38.55 -0.46 29.08
N ALA A 32 -39.86 -0.26 28.95
CA ALA A 32 -40.48 0.06 27.69
C ALA A 32 -39.69 1.24 27.10
N ALA A 33 -39.15 1.03 25.90
CA ALA A 33 -38.38 2.08 25.24
C ALA A 33 -39.26 3.35 25.18
N PRO A 34 -38.70 4.53 25.50
CA PRO A 34 -39.44 5.79 25.37
C PRO A 34 -40.08 5.86 23.97
N PRO A 35 -41.34 6.31 23.84
CA PRO A 35 -42.05 6.30 22.56
C PRO A 35 -41.31 7.10 21.46
N ASP A 36 -40.48 8.07 21.87
CA ASP A 36 -39.71 8.92 20.98
C ASP A 36 -38.28 8.43 20.73
N LEU A 37 -37.87 7.29 21.28
CA LEU A 37 -36.49 6.80 21.15
C LEU A 37 -36.14 6.56 19.68
N ALA A 38 -37.06 5.97 18.90
CA ALA A 38 -36.86 5.76 17.47
C ALA A 38 -36.71 7.09 16.71
N ALA A 39 -37.53 8.10 17.05
CA ALA A 39 -37.46 9.42 16.43
C ALA A 39 -36.16 10.15 16.79
N ARG A 40 -35.73 10.08 18.05
CA ARG A 40 -34.46 10.66 18.52
C ARG A 40 -33.26 9.95 17.91
N VAL A 41 -33.30 8.63 17.77
CA VAL A 41 -32.24 7.86 17.08
C VAL A 41 -32.22 8.22 15.60
N LEU A 42 -33.37 8.33 14.93
CA LEU A 42 -33.43 8.76 13.52
C LEU A 42 -32.99 10.22 13.31
N ALA A 43 -33.28 11.11 14.26
CA ALA A 43 -32.84 12.50 14.23
C ALA A 43 -31.37 12.70 14.62
N ALA A 44 -30.83 11.81 15.46
CA ALA A 44 -29.42 11.81 15.87
C ALA A 44 -28.53 11.02 14.90
N LEU A 45 -29.10 10.09 14.11
CA LEU A 45 -28.41 9.49 13.00
C LEU A 45 -28.06 10.62 12.02
N PRO A 46 -26.76 10.86 11.73
CA PRO A 46 -26.40 11.81 10.70
C PRO A 46 -27.17 11.41 9.45
N GLU A 47 -27.88 12.37 8.84
CA GLU A 47 -28.64 12.15 7.60
C GLU A 47 -27.82 11.19 6.74
N ARG A 48 -28.35 9.98 6.52
CA ARG A 48 -27.67 9.00 5.67
C ARG A 48 -27.52 9.70 4.33
N THR A 49 -26.35 10.27 4.09
CA THR A 49 -25.98 10.82 2.78
C THR A 49 -26.32 9.72 1.80
N PRO A 50 -27.23 9.97 0.85
CA PRO A 50 -27.75 8.92 -0.02
C PRO A 50 -26.55 8.16 -0.55
N THR A 51 -26.49 6.86 -0.27
CA THR A 51 -25.42 5.99 -0.75
C THR A 51 -25.28 6.27 -2.24
N PRO A 52 -24.12 6.79 -2.70
CA PRO A 52 -23.98 7.20 -4.09
C PRO A 52 -24.37 6.02 -4.95
N GLN A 53 -25.46 6.18 -5.71
CA GLN A 53 -25.94 5.13 -6.62
C GLN A 53 -24.76 4.71 -7.47
N ALA A 54 -24.38 3.44 -7.35
CA ALA A 54 -23.26 2.87 -8.08
C ALA A 54 -23.52 3.08 -9.58
N ARG A 55 -22.86 4.08 -10.16
CA ARG A 55 -22.95 4.36 -11.60
C ARG A 55 -22.52 3.09 -12.33
N PRO A 56 -23.25 2.68 -13.39
CA PRO A 56 -22.92 1.47 -14.12
C PRO A 56 -21.47 1.56 -14.62
N TRP A 57 -20.76 0.46 -14.47
CA TRP A 57 -19.32 0.28 -14.64
C TRP A 57 -18.76 0.35 -16.08
N PRO A 58 -19.52 0.30 -17.20
CA PRO A 58 -18.93 -0.12 -18.47
C PRO A 58 -18.00 0.91 -19.12
N ARG A 59 -18.08 2.19 -18.74
CA ARG A 59 -17.15 3.22 -19.27
C ARG A 59 -15.76 3.16 -18.61
N PHE A 60 -15.67 2.67 -17.37
CA PHE A 60 -14.40 2.54 -16.65
C PHE A 60 -13.58 1.33 -17.13
N SER A 61 -14.24 0.25 -17.56
CA SER A 61 -13.57 -0.91 -18.16
C SER A 61 -12.80 -0.54 -19.43
N PHE A 62 -13.32 0.40 -20.22
CA PHE A 62 -12.64 0.87 -21.44
C PHE A 62 -11.40 1.71 -21.12
N ALA A 63 -11.49 2.61 -20.13
CA ALA A 63 -10.34 3.39 -19.67
C ALA A 63 -9.25 2.48 -19.07
N MET A 64 -9.64 1.45 -18.31
CA MET A 64 -8.74 0.42 -17.79
C MET A 64 -8.08 -0.40 -18.90
N GLY A 65 -8.85 -0.83 -19.91
CA GLY A 65 -8.31 -1.51 -21.08
C GLY A 65 -7.31 -0.66 -21.85
N LEU A 66 -7.58 0.64 -21.98
CA LEU A 66 -6.71 1.58 -22.68
C LEU A 66 -5.41 1.88 -21.91
N VAL A 67 -5.49 2.05 -20.59
CA VAL A 67 -4.31 2.20 -19.73
C VAL A 67 -3.48 0.92 -19.72
N ALA A 68 -4.11 -0.25 -19.59
CA ALA A 68 -3.42 -1.54 -19.66
C ALA A 68 -2.76 -1.77 -21.03
N ALA A 69 -3.43 -1.41 -22.13
CA ALA A 69 -2.88 -1.50 -23.47
C ALA A 69 -1.67 -0.57 -23.66
N LEU A 70 -1.75 0.68 -23.20
CA LEU A 70 -0.63 1.63 -23.23
C LEU A 70 0.57 1.13 -22.41
N LEU A 71 0.31 0.54 -21.24
CA LEU A 71 1.34 -0.06 -20.39
C LEU A 71 2.01 -1.26 -21.06
N LEU A 72 1.22 -2.17 -21.65
CA LEU A 72 1.75 -3.30 -22.41
C LEU A 72 2.57 -2.83 -23.61
N LEU A 73 2.13 -1.78 -24.30
CA LEU A 73 2.87 -1.19 -25.43
C LEU A 73 4.21 -0.59 -24.99
N MET A 74 4.22 0.17 -23.88
CA MET A 74 5.42 0.76 -23.30
C MET A 74 6.40 -0.31 -22.81
N LEU A 75 5.90 -1.33 -22.13
CA LEU A 75 6.70 -2.45 -21.62
C LEU A 75 7.27 -3.30 -22.76
N SER A 76 6.48 -3.55 -23.80
CA SER A 76 6.91 -4.27 -25.01
C SER A 76 7.97 -3.46 -25.78
N GLY A 77 7.79 -2.15 -25.91
CA GLY A 77 8.79 -1.26 -26.51
C GLY A 77 10.11 -1.24 -25.73
N MET A 78 10.05 -1.23 -24.39
CA MET A 78 11.24 -1.34 -23.54
C MET A 78 11.96 -2.68 -23.67
N GLY A 79 11.21 -3.80 -23.71
CA GLY A 79 11.79 -5.13 -23.88
C GLY A 79 12.49 -5.31 -25.22
N LEU A 80 11.89 -4.77 -26.30
CA LEU A 80 12.50 -4.76 -27.63
C LEU A 80 13.78 -3.91 -27.64
N TYR A 81 13.72 -2.72 -27.05
CA TYR A 81 14.85 -1.80 -26.98
C TYR A 81 16.02 -2.41 -26.17
N ALA A 82 15.76 -2.95 -24.98
CA ALA A 82 16.78 -3.59 -24.16
C ALA A 82 17.40 -4.83 -24.87
N GLY A 83 16.57 -5.68 -25.47
CA GLY A 83 17.05 -6.86 -26.21
C GLY A 83 18.00 -6.51 -27.35
N THR A 84 17.77 -5.40 -28.06
CA THR A 84 18.65 -4.97 -29.16
C THR A 84 20.01 -4.43 -28.70
N HIS A 85 20.13 -3.96 -27.46
CA HIS A 85 21.38 -3.40 -26.92
C HIS A 85 22.22 -4.42 -26.15
N PHE A 86 21.62 -5.46 -25.56
CA PHE A 86 22.36 -6.50 -24.82
C PHE A 86 23.04 -7.55 -25.72
N VAL A 87 22.55 -7.79 -26.94
CA VAL A 87 23.10 -8.83 -27.84
C VAL A 87 24.45 -8.43 -28.50
N VAL A 88 24.91 -7.18 -28.34
CA VAL A 88 26.07 -6.64 -29.07
C VAL A 88 27.35 -6.51 -28.20
N GLY A 89 27.29 -6.77 -26.88
CA GLY A 89 28.38 -6.38 -25.96
C GLY A 89 29.23 -7.48 -25.30
N GLU A 90 28.97 -8.77 -25.54
CA GLU A 90 29.41 -9.84 -24.61
C GLU A 90 30.54 -10.75 -25.12
N SER A 91 31.54 -10.22 -25.84
CA SER A 91 32.68 -11.06 -26.30
C SER A 91 34.07 -10.77 -25.71
N ASP A 92 34.34 -9.60 -25.10
CA ASP A 92 35.75 -9.16 -25.02
C ASP A 92 36.37 -8.94 -23.63
N MET A 93 35.67 -9.10 -22.49
CA MET A 93 36.25 -8.73 -21.17
C MET A 93 36.04 -9.72 -20.02
N LEU A 94 36.32 -11.01 -20.25
CA LEU A 94 36.45 -12.00 -19.17
C LEU A 94 37.85 -12.63 -19.15
N ALA A 95 38.87 -11.79 -18.92
CA ALA A 95 40.17 -12.26 -18.47
C ALA A 95 40.61 -11.46 -17.24
N GLU A 96 40.82 -12.20 -16.14
CA GLU A 96 41.81 -11.89 -15.11
C GLU A 96 41.43 -10.95 -13.96
N VAL A 97 40.49 -11.38 -13.09
CA VAL A 97 40.59 -11.06 -11.66
C VAL A 97 40.10 -12.26 -10.83
N ALA A 98 41.02 -12.90 -10.10
CA ALA A 98 40.73 -14.01 -9.19
C ALA A 98 40.40 -13.49 -7.77
N PRO A 99 39.19 -13.74 -7.21
CA PRO A 99 38.81 -13.29 -5.89
C PRO A 99 38.70 -14.46 -4.88
N THR A 100 39.27 -14.27 -3.69
CA THR A 100 39.50 -15.32 -2.67
C THR A 100 38.35 -15.53 -1.67
N SER A 101 37.20 -14.86 -1.80
CA SER A 101 36.00 -15.26 -1.03
C SER A 101 34.68 -14.96 -1.75
N ARG A 102 33.83 -15.99 -1.89
CA ARG A 102 32.58 -15.97 -2.70
C ARG A 102 31.61 -14.82 -2.34
N LEU A 103 31.58 -14.40 -1.08
CA LEU A 103 30.73 -13.30 -0.60
C LEU A 103 31.31 -11.92 -0.94
N SER A 104 32.62 -11.73 -0.78
CA SER A 104 33.27 -10.51 -1.23
C SER A 104 33.19 -10.37 -2.75
N THR A 105 33.23 -11.49 -3.48
CA THR A 105 33.11 -11.46 -4.94
C THR A 105 31.74 -11.02 -5.39
N SER A 106 30.67 -11.56 -4.76
CA SER A 106 29.31 -11.18 -5.13
C SER A 106 29.03 -9.71 -4.81
N LEU A 107 29.50 -9.21 -3.66
CA LEU A 107 29.40 -7.79 -3.33
C LEU A 107 30.26 -6.89 -4.23
N ALA A 108 31.50 -7.28 -4.52
CA ALA A 108 32.41 -6.53 -5.38
C ALA A 108 31.98 -6.57 -6.85
N VAL A 109 31.33 -7.64 -7.32
CA VAL A 109 30.72 -7.71 -8.66
C VAL A 109 29.49 -6.82 -8.72
N VAL A 110 28.63 -6.83 -7.69
CA VAL A 110 27.46 -5.92 -7.62
C VAL A 110 27.91 -4.45 -7.58
N TRP A 111 28.91 -4.12 -6.75
CA TRP A 111 29.42 -2.75 -6.61
C TRP A 111 30.35 -2.31 -7.76
N GLY A 112 31.16 -3.22 -8.30
CA GLY A 112 32.09 -2.96 -9.40
C GLY A 112 31.37 -2.84 -10.75
N ASN A 113 30.21 -3.47 -10.91
CA ASN A 113 29.37 -3.33 -12.10
C ASN A 113 28.49 -2.08 -12.11
N LEU A 114 28.39 -1.32 -11.01
CA LEU A 114 27.63 -0.06 -10.98
C LEU A 114 28.12 0.97 -12.03
N PRO A 115 29.44 1.26 -12.16
CA PRO A 115 29.92 2.17 -13.20
C PRO A 115 29.77 1.60 -14.61
N LEU A 116 29.91 0.27 -14.78
CA LEU A 116 29.72 -0.40 -16.08
C LEU A 116 28.25 -0.42 -16.52
N GLN A 117 27.30 -0.60 -15.60
CA GLN A 117 25.87 -0.49 -15.84
C GLN A 117 25.44 0.94 -16.21
N GLN A 118 26.10 1.96 -15.64
CA GLN A 118 25.90 3.37 -16.02
C GLN A 118 26.35 3.65 -17.46
N THR A 119 27.45 3.05 -17.92
CA THR A 119 27.92 3.22 -19.31
C THR A 119 27.12 2.43 -20.34
N LEU A 120 26.52 1.29 -19.97
CA LEU A 120 25.83 0.39 -20.92
C LEU A 120 24.37 0.74 -21.19
N THR A 121 23.81 1.76 -20.52
CA THR A 121 22.42 2.17 -20.72
C THR A 121 22.32 3.67 -21.04
N PRO A 122 22.72 4.10 -22.27
CA PRO A 122 22.69 5.52 -22.67
C PRO A 122 21.31 6.18 -22.54
N ASN A 123 20.24 5.39 -22.40
CA ASN A 123 18.85 5.85 -22.26
C ASN A 123 18.25 5.69 -20.85
N GLN A 124 19.06 5.57 -19.79
CA GLN A 124 18.59 5.55 -18.40
C GLN A 124 17.52 6.61 -18.05
N PRO A 125 17.67 7.91 -18.40
CA PRO A 125 16.66 8.90 -18.05
C PRO A 125 15.33 8.66 -18.76
N ALA A 126 15.35 8.13 -19.99
CA ALA A 126 14.14 7.80 -20.73
C ALA A 126 13.40 6.61 -20.08
N ILE A 127 14.13 5.59 -19.63
CA ILE A 127 13.55 4.43 -18.94
C ILE A 127 12.90 4.85 -17.62
N ILE A 128 13.58 5.70 -16.83
CA ILE A 128 13.03 6.25 -15.58
C ILE A 128 11.78 7.11 -15.86
N GLY A 129 11.84 7.94 -16.90
CA GLY A 129 10.70 8.74 -17.35
C GLY A 129 9.50 7.88 -17.74
N VAL A 130 9.71 6.82 -18.54
CA VAL A 130 8.66 5.88 -18.93
C VAL A 130 8.08 5.14 -17.72
N ALA A 131 8.94 4.62 -16.84
CA ALA A 131 8.50 3.90 -15.65
C ALA A 131 7.69 4.79 -14.68
N SER A 132 8.09 6.05 -14.51
CA SER A 132 7.36 7.01 -13.67
C SER A 132 6.01 7.41 -14.28
N LEU A 133 5.94 7.64 -15.59
CA LEU A 133 4.68 7.87 -16.31
C LEU A 133 3.74 6.66 -16.22
N ALA A 134 4.28 5.45 -16.38
CA ALA A 134 3.53 4.21 -16.20
C ALA A 134 2.95 4.08 -14.79
N THR A 135 3.78 4.38 -13.78
CA THR A 135 3.39 4.37 -12.36
C THR A 135 2.29 5.40 -12.06
N LEU A 136 2.41 6.60 -12.63
CA LEU A 136 1.41 7.67 -12.53
C LEU A 136 0.08 7.28 -13.19
N ALA A 137 0.14 6.76 -14.42
CA ALA A 137 -1.04 6.31 -15.16
C ALA A 137 -1.77 5.20 -14.38
N PHE A 138 -1.01 4.26 -13.79
CA PHE A 138 -1.59 3.18 -13.02
C PHE A 138 -2.18 3.63 -11.68
N SER A 139 -1.49 4.51 -10.94
CA SER A 139 -2.03 5.10 -9.72
C SER A 139 -3.32 5.89 -9.99
N SER A 140 -3.35 6.65 -11.09
CA SER A 140 -4.54 7.38 -11.55
C SER A 140 -5.68 6.42 -11.92
N ALA A 141 -5.38 5.32 -12.62
CA ALA A 141 -6.37 4.31 -12.97
C ALA A 141 -6.97 3.64 -11.72
N ILE A 142 -6.17 3.30 -10.71
CA ILE A 142 -6.68 2.75 -9.44
C ILE A 142 -7.64 3.73 -8.76
N ALA A 143 -7.28 5.02 -8.70
CA ALA A 143 -8.12 6.05 -8.11
C ALA A 143 -9.48 6.19 -8.82
N LEU A 144 -9.47 6.01 -10.14
CA LEU A 144 -10.63 6.02 -11.01
C LEU A 144 -11.53 4.78 -10.83
N VAL A 145 -10.95 3.60 -10.62
CA VAL A 145 -11.72 2.35 -10.48
C VAL A 145 -12.35 2.21 -9.09
N TRP A 146 -11.67 2.69 -8.04
CA TRP A 146 -12.14 2.55 -6.66
C TRP A 146 -12.20 3.88 -5.89
N PRO A 147 -12.93 4.91 -6.38
CA PRO A 147 -12.94 6.25 -5.78
C PRO A 147 -13.49 6.26 -4.35
N CYS A 148 -14.46 5.39 -4.04
CA CYS A 148 -15.00 5.28 -2.69
C CYS A 148 -14.00 4.64 -1.71
N ARG A 149 -13.21 3.65 -2.16
CA ARG A 149 -12.21 3.02 -1.30
C ARG A 149 -11.01 3.94 -1.07
N THR A 150 -10.54 4.65 -2.08
CA THR A 150 -9.44 5.62 -1.90
C THR A 150 -9.82 6.72 -0.92
N ARG A 151 -11.07 7.23 -1.01
CA ARG A 151 -11.58 8.22 -0.06
C ARG A 151 -11.69 7.68 1.37
N GLY A 152 -12.17 6.45 1.55
CA GLY A 152 -12.22 5.81 2.87
C GLY A 152 -10.83 5.73 3.52
N VAL A 153 -9.83 5.31 2.73
CA VAL A 153 -8.43 5.26 3.19
C VAL A 153 -7.87 6.65 3.50
N ALA A 154 -8.18 7.66 2.69
CA ALA A 154 -7.76 9.04 2.94
C ALA A 154 -8.33 9.58 4.26
N LEU A 155 -9.60 9.30 4.57
CA LEU A 155 -10.21 9.65 5.85
C LEU A 155 -9.54 8.94 7.04
N THR A 156 -9.24 7.64 6.91
CA THR A 156 -8.51 6.89 7.95
C THR A 156 -7.12 7.49 8.20
N LEU A 157 -6.44 7.93 7.13
CA LEU A 157 -5.13 8.56 7.22
C LEU A 157 -5.20 9.90 7.98
N HIS A 158 -6.29 10.65 7.84
CA HIS A 158 -6.54 11.86 8.63
C HIS A 158 -6.85 11.57 10.09
N GLN A 159 -7.58 10.50 10.38
CA GLN A 159 -8.01 10.16 11.75
C GLN A 159 -6.89 9.57 12.60
N ALA A 160 -6.01 8.75 12.01
CA ALA A 160 -5.00 7.99 12.76
C ALA A 160 -3.59 8.05 12.14
N PRO A 161 -3.01 9.25 11.90
CA PRO A 161 -1.78 9.41 11.12
C PRO A 161 -0.57 8.71 11.75
N HIS A 162 -0.51 8.53 13.06
CA HIS A 162 0.61 7.82 13.70
C HIS A 162 0.50 6.30 13.58
N GLN A 163 -0.72 5.76 13.63
CA GLN A 163 -0.95 4.32 13.53
C GLN A 163 -0.72 3.83 12.11
N THR A 164 -1.14 4.61 11.11
CA THR A 164 -0.89 4.33 9.69
C THR A 164 0.59 4.28 9.38
N LEU A 165 1.40 5.19 9.95
CA LEU A 165 2.86 5.19 9.79
C LEU A 165 3.49 3.94 10.38
N ARG A 166 3.12 3.57 11.61
CA ARG A 166 3.67 2.37 12.29
C ARG A 166 3.35 1.10 11.51
N LEU A 167 2.09 0.90 11.12
CA LEU A 167 1.68 -0.27 10.33
C LEU A 167 2.30 -0.27 8.93
N GLY A 168 2.36 0.89 8.29
CA GLY A 168 2.99 1.07 7.00
C GLY A 168 4.45 0.63 7.03
N LEU A 169 5.23 1.12 8.00
CA LEU A 169 6.62 0.73 8.20
C LEU A 169 6.78 -0.76 8.52
N LEU A 170 5.91 -1.30 9.38
CA LEU A 170 5.95 -2.71 9.77
C LEU A 170 5.74 -3.64 8.56
N VAL A 171 4.92 -3.23 7.59
CA VAL A 171 4.67 -3.99 6.35
C VAL A 171 5.70 -3.68 5.26
N SER A 172 6.15 -2.45 5.13
CA SER A 172 7.08 -2.06 4.07
C SER A 172 8.50 -2.59 4.30
N LEU A 173 8.93 -2.76 5.56
CA LEU A 173 10.26 -3.25 5.90
C LEU A 173 10.48 -4.71 5.46
N PRO A 174 9.64 -5.70 5.86
CA PRO A 174 9.80 -7.07 5.37
C PRO A 174 9.56 -7.17 3.86
N MET A 175 8.70 -6.31 3.29
CA MET A 175 8.47 -6.29 1.85
C MET A 175 9.69 -5.79 1.07
N GLY A 176 10.30 -4.69 1.51
CA GLY A 176 11.52 -4.16 0.92
C GLY A 176 12.66 -5.15 1.04
N LEU A 177 12.77 -5.83 2.19
CA LEU A 177 13.73 -6.92 2.37
C LEU A 177 13.44 -8.08 1.42
N ALA A 178 12.18 -8.49 1.26
CA ALA A 178 11.80 -9.55 0.32
C ALA A 178 12.14 -9.17 -1.12
N MET A 179 11.86 -7.93 -1.56
CA MET A 179 12.24 -7.43 -2.89
C MET A 179 13.75 -7.39 -3.08
N LEU A 180 14.51 -6.96 -2.07
CA LEU A 180 15.97 -6.96 -2.12
C LEU A 180 16.52 -8.39 -2.24
N LEU A 181 16.05 -9.32 -1.40
CA LEU A 181 16.44 -10.72 -1.48
C LEU A 181 16.07 -11.34 -2.83
N LEU A 182 14.91 -10.97 -3.38
CA LEU A 182 14.45 -11.43 -4.67
C LEU A 182 15.32 -10.88 -5.81
N SER A 183 15.78 -9.62 -5.71
CA SER A 183 16.70 -9.02 -6.68
C SER A 183 18.09 -9.67 -6.70
N LEU A 184 18.47 -10.31 -5.59
CA LEU A 184 19.74 -11.02 -5.43
C LEU A 184 19.66 -12.48 -5.90
N SER A 185 18.48 -13.00 -6.22
CA SER A 185 18.30 -14.39 -6.64
C SER A 185 18.70 -14.57 -8.12
N PRO A 186 19.73 -15.38 -8.44
CA PRO A 186 20.15 -15.65 -9.82
C PRO A 186 19.23 -16.64 -10.55
N LEU A 187 18.31 -17.27 -9.81
CA LEU A 187 17.43 -18.31 -10.29
C LEU A 187 15.98 -17.84 -10.08
N TRP A 188 15.19 -17.94 -11.16
CA TRP A 188 13.72 -17.81 -11.25
C TRP A 188 13.13 -16.50 -11.83
N LEU A 189 12.93 -16.55 -13.15
CA LEU A 189 11.77 -16.09 -13.92
C LEU A 189 11.45 -14.58 -13.96
N VAL A 190 12.08 -13.84 -14.89
CA VAL A 190 11.58 -12.55 -15.41
C VAL A 190 10.07 -12.60 -15.71
N LEU A 191 9.54 -13.76 -16.13
CA LEU A 191 8.10 -13.94 -16.41
C LEU A 191 7.18 -14.10 -15.19
N LEU A 192 7.64 -14.66 -14.05
CA LEU A 192 6.81 -14.82 -12.84
C LEU A 192 7.06 -13.68 -11.85
N LEU A 193 8.29 -13.18 -11.82
CA LEU A 193 8.66 -12.07 -10.96
C LEU A 193 7.92 -10.81 -11.34
N LEU A 194 7.75 -10.54 -12.63
CA LEU A 194 7.09 -9.33 -13.10
C LEU A 194 5.62 -9.23 -12.64
N PRO A 195 4.74 -10.22 -12.87
CA PRO A 195 3.37 -10.16 -12.38
C PRO A 195 3.32 -10.19 -10.85
N LEU A 196 4.21 -10.93 -10.17
CA LEU A 196 4.26 -10.93 -8.71
C LEU A 196 4.66 -9.57 -8.14
N ALA A 197 5.71 -8.96 -8.69
CA ALA A 197 6.16 -7.62 -8.34
C ALA A 197 5.05 -6.60 -8.61
N PHE A 198 4.34 -6.72 -9.74
CA PHE A 198 3.19 -5.86 -10.04
C PHE A 198 2.07 -6.02 -9.01
N LEU A 199 1.72 -7.26 -8.66
CA LEU A 199 0.73 -7.56 -7.61
C LEU A 199 1.15 -6.99 -6.25
N LEU A 200 2.45 -6.99 -5.99
CA LEU A 200 3.05 -6.45 -4.79
C LEU A 200 2.98 -4.92 -4.72
N HIS A 201 3.07 -4.24 -5.87
CA HIS A 201 3.05 -2.78 -5.98
C HIS A 201 1.63 -2.21 -5.99
N LEU A 202 0.62 -2.99 -6.40
CA LEU A 202 -0.78 -2.60 -6.40
C LEU A 202 -1.24 -1.93 -5.08
N PRO A 203 -0.99 -2.52 -3.89
CA PRO A 203 -1.34 -1.92 -2.61
C PRO A 203 -0.62 -0.58 -2.35
N TYR A 204 0.64 -0.44 -2.75
CA TYR A 204 1.42 0.79 -2.63
C TYR A 204 0.85 1.90 -3.51
N LEU A 205 0.46 1.57 -4.75
CA LEU A 205 -0.11 2.54 -5.69
C LEU A 205 -1.50 3.02 -5.26
N MET A 206 -2.28 2.14 -4.60
CA MET A 206 -3.52 2.52 -3.94
C MET A 206 -3.28 3.41 -2.72
N GLY A 207 -2.27 3.10 -1.90
CA GLY A 207 -1.86 3.93 -0.76
C GLY A 207 -1.41 5.33 -1.20
N LEU A 208 -0.63 5.42 -2.28
CA LEU A 208 -0.17 6.67 -2.87
C LEU A 208 -1.33 7.52 -3.40
N ALA A 209 -2.31 6.90 -4.06
CA ALA A 209 -3.51 7.59 -4.54
C ALA A 209 -4.33 8.18 -3.38
N ALA A 210 -4.50 7.41 -2.28
CA ALA A 210 -5.19 7.88 -1.09
C ALA A 210 -4.43 9.01 -0.38
N LEU A 211 -3.09 8.93 -0.33
CA LEU A 211 -2.25 10.00 0.20
C LEU A 211 -2.36 11.27 -0.66
N GLY A 212 -2.37 11.12 -1.98
CA GLY A 212 -2.62 12.23 -2.92
C GLY A 212 -3.97 12.91 -2.68
N ASP A 213 -5.02 12.12 -2.46
CA ASP A 213 -6.36 12.65 -2.13
C ASP A 213 -6.36 13.44 -0.82
N ALA A 214 -5.76 12.88 0.24
CA ALA A 214 -5.62 13.54 1.53
C ALA A 214 -4.79 14.84 1.46
N LEU A 215 -3.73 14.86 0.65
CA LEU A 215 -2.90 16.05 0.42
C LEU A 215 -3.70 17.13 -0.32
N SER A 216 -4.44 16.75 -1.36
CA SER A 216 -5.28 17.66 -2.14
C SER A 216 -6.35 18.34 -1.29
N ILE A 217 -6.97 17.59 -0.37
CA ILE A 217 -7.93 18.13 0.62
C ILE A 217 -7.24 19.14 1.55
N LYS A 218 -6.05 18.83 2.08
CA LYS A 218 -5.32 19.75 2.97
C LYS A 218 -4.92 21.06 2.30
N VAL A 219 -4.54 21.01 1.03
CA VAL A 219 -4.13 22.20 0.27
C VAL A 219 -5.35 23.04 -0.17
N GLY A 220 -6.57 22.50 -0.06
CA GLY A 220 -7.79 23.19 -0.50
C GLY A 220 -8.02 23.12 -2.01
N TRP A 221 -7.29 22.26 -2.73
CA TRP A 221 -7.50 21.99 -4.16
C TRP A 221 -8.68 21.04 -4.42
N ALA A 222 -9.58 20.91 -3.45
CA ALA A 222 -10.62 19.90 -3.40
C ALA A 222 -11.61 20.04 -4.57
N SER A 223 -11.24 19.43 -5.69
CA SER A 223 -12.14 19.06 -6.78
C SER A 223 -12.77 17.72 -6.40
N MET A 224 -14.02 17.47 -6.80
CA MET A 224 -14.75 16.26 -6.42
C MET A 224 -13.92 14.98 -6.75
N PRO A 225 -13.93 13.95 -5.89
CA PRO A 225 -13.29 12.68 -6.21
C PRO A 225 -13.89 12.16 -7.53
N PRO A 226 -13.07 11.69 -8.49
CA PRO A 226 -11.68 11.21 -8.35
C PRO A 226 -10.57 12.21 -8.68
N SER A 227 -10.91 13.45 -9.07
CA SER A 227 -9.93 14.41 -9.61
C SER A 227 -8.87 14.86 -8.60
N SER A 228 -9.24 15.01 -7.33
CA SER A 228 -8.34 15.34 -6.22
C SER A 228 -7.20 14.32 -6.04
N ALA A 229 -7.51 13.02 -6.14
CA ALA A 229 -6.54 11.95 -6.01
C ALA A 229 -5.51 11.96 -7.16
N ILE A 230 -5.96 12.22 -8.39
CA ILE A 230 -5.08 12.30 -9.58
C ILE A 230 -4.12 13.47 -9.45
N VAL A 231 -4.62 14.66 -9.09
CA VAL A 231 -3.78 15.85 -8.93
C VAL A 231 -2.77 15.65 -7.80
N GLY A 232 -3.21 15.17 -6.63
CA GLY A 232 -2.33 14.96 -5.49
C GLY A 232 -1.26 13.89 -5.74
N SER A 233 -1.63 12.73 -6.31
CA SER A 233 -0.67 11.69 -6.66
C SER A 233 0.29 12.14 -7.77
N GLY A 234 -0.20 12.93 -8.73
CA GLY A 234 0.62 13.58 -9.76
C GLY A 234 1.70 14.48 -9.19
N ILE A 235 1.36 15.32 -8.22
CA ILE A 235 2.34 16.22 -7.58
C ILE A 235 3.39 15.44 -6.78
N ILE A 236 2.97 14.42 -6.02
CA ILE A 236 3.89 13.57 -5.27
C ILE A 236 4.84 12.84 -6.22
N LEU A 237 4.31 12.19 -7.27
CA LEU A 237 5.11 11.45 -8.24
C LEU A 237 6.03 12.36 -9.06
N PHE A 238 5.56 13.56 -9.41
CA PHE A 238 6.41 14.54 -10.08
C PHE A 238 7.57 14.98 -9.20
N GLY A 239 7.33 15.26 -7.92
CA GLY A 239 8.40 15.58 -6.97
C GLY A 239 9.40 14.44 -6.80
N LEU A 240 8.91 13.20 -6.68
CA LEU A 240 9.75 12.00 -6.62
C LEU A 240 10.53 11.78 -7.92
N LEU A 241 9.94 12.04 -9.08
CA LEU A 241 10.61 11.95 -10.38
C LEU A 241 11.77 12.94 -10.46
N MET A 242 11.52 14.22 -10.16
CA MET A 242 12.56 15.25 -10.17
C MET A 242 13.68 14.92 -9.18
N LEU A 243 13.33 14.45 -7.98
CA LEU A 243 14.31 14.00 -7.00
C LEU A 243 15.08 12.76 -7.49
N GLY A 244 14.42 11.85 -8.20
CA GLY A 244 15.03 10.62 -8.73
C GLY A 244 16.06 10.88 -9.83
N LEU A 245 15.94 11.99 -10.55
CA LEU A 245 16.94 12.44 -11.51
C LEU A 245 18.25 12.88 -10.83
N VAL A 246 18.19 13.39 -9.60
CA VAL A 246 19.35 13.88 -8.85
C VAL A 246 19.89 12.80 -7.90
N VAL A 247 19.00 12.16 -7.13
CA VAL A 247 19.35 11.17 -6.11
C VAL A 247 18.36 9.98 -6.19
N PRO A 248 18.56 9.03 -7.13
CA PRO A 248 17.60 7.97 -7.41
C PRO A 248 17.30 7.11 -6.18
N LEU A 249 18.31 6.83 -5.36
CA LEU A 249 18.19 5.97 -4.19
C LEU A 249 17.30 6.59 -3.10
N ILE A 250 17.42 7.91 -2.89
CA ILE A 250 16.56 8.64 -1.94
C ILE A 250 15.13 8.73 -2.48
N SER A 251 14.94 8.95 -3.78
CA SER A 251 13.61 8.98 -4.38
C SER A 251 12.87 7.64 -4.21
N VAL A 252 13.54 6.52 -4.48
CA VAL A 252 12.96 5.18 -4.27
C VAL A 252 12.61 4.96 -2.80
N LEU A 253 13.51 5.33 -1.87
CA LEU A 253 13.25 5.21 -0.44
C LEU A 253 12.02 6.03 -0.01
N LEU A 254 11.93 7.28 -0.46
CA LEU A 254 10.79 8.16 -0.18
C LEU A 254 9.51 7.64 -0.81
N PHE A 255 9.56 7.11 -2.03
CA PHE A 255 8.41 6.49 -2.68
C PHE A 255 7.83 5.37 -1.80
N TYR A 256 8.66 4.43 -1.35
CA TYR A 256 8.20 3.33 -0.49
C TYR A 256 7.74 3.81 0.88
N LEU A 257 8.35 4.85 1.44
CA LEU A 257 7.96 5.41 2.73
C LEU A 257 6.59 6.12 2.64
N LEU A 258 6.37 6.92 1.60
CA LEU A 258 5.11 7.60 1.31
C LEU A 258 4.00 6.60 0.93
N ALA A 259 4.30 5.63 0.08
CA ALA A 259 3.33 4.63 -0.34
C ALA A 259 3.03 3.64 0.79
N GLY A 260 4.02 3.28 1.61
CA GLY A 260 3.87 2.48 2.83
C GLY A 260 2.98 3.17 3.86
N TYR A 261 3.10 4.50 3.99
CA TYR A 261 2.20 5.30 4.83
C TYR A 261 0.72 5.16 4.41
N GLY A 262 0.45 5.25 3.11
CA GLY A 262 -0.89 4.99 2.56
C GLY A 262 -1.36 3.53 2.70
N LEU A 263 -0.44 2.57 2.60
CA LEU A 263 -0.72 1.15 2.80
C LEU A 263 -1.17 0.85 4.24
N GLY A 264 -0.54 1.47 5.24
CA GLY A 264 -0.95 1.33 6.63
C GLY A 264 -2.39 1.81 6.88
N ALA A 265 -2.80 2.90 6.22
CA ALA A 265 -4.18 3.38 6.24
C ALA A 265 -5.15 2.40 5.58
N LEU A 266 -4.74 1.75 4.49
CA LEU A 266 -5.55 0.73 3.82
C LEU A 266 -5.77 -0.50 4.71
N LEU A 267 -4.75 -0.91 5.47
CA LEU A 267 -4.86 -2.03 6.40
C LEU A 267 -5.75 -1.69 7.60
N LEU A 268 -5.60 -0.50 8.20
CA LEU A 268 -6.48 -0.04 9.27
C LEU A 268 -7.93 0.08 8.82
N SER A 269 -8.18 0.59 7.60
CA SER A 269 -9.53 0.71 7.06
C SER A 269 -10.22 -0.65 6.88
N ARG A 270 -9.46 -1.73 6.70
CA ARG A 270 -10.00 -3.10 6.56
C ARG A 270 -10.07 -3.87 7.87
N GLY A 271 -9.17 -3.58 8.81
CA GLY A 271 -9.11 -4.25 10.09
C GLY A 271 -10.34 -4.02 10.95
N GLY A 272 -11.14 -2.99 10.64
CA GLY A 272 -12.20 -2.52 11.53
C GLY A 272 -11.54 -1.95 12.79
N VAL A 273 -11.97 -0.76 13.21
CA VAL A 273 -11.60 -0.30 14.55
C VAL A 273 -12.46 -1.13 15.52
N GLU A 274 -12.12 -2.40 15.73
CA GLU A 274 -12.82 -3.33 16.62
C GLU A 274 -12.56 -3.01 18.12
N GLY A 275 -12.17 -1.78 18.44
CA GLY A 275 -11.67 -1.44 19.77
C GLY A 275 -11.85 0.02 20.19
N SER A 276 -12.98 0.64 19.86
CA SER A 276 -13.43 1.87 20.53
C SER A 276 -14.87 1.76 20.97
#